data_AF-A0A813HQM3-F1
#
_entry.id   AF-A0A813HQM3-F1
#
_cell.length_a   1.000
_cell.length_b   1.000
_cell.length_c   1.000
_cell.angle_alpha   90.00
_cell.angle_beta   90.00
_cell.angle_gamma   90.00
#
_symmetry.space_group_name_H-M   'P 1'
#
loop_
_entity.id
_entity.type
_entity.pdbx_description
1 polymer ?
#
loop_
_entity_poly.entity_id
_entity_poly.type
_entity_poly.pdbx_seq_one_letter_code
_entity_poly.pdbx_strand_id
1 'polypeptide(L)'
;EQGKCSECEKGFGLTEGGLCEACGLFCARCGSISDCSVCQAGYVAVKGRCWGCADRCSSCDVAGYARCDLCLDGFLLQNQTCTPTATRKNEMYSNAPAALPKKPSWER
;
A
#
# COMPACT_ATOMS: atom_id res chain seq x y z
N GLU A 1 41.48 -12.53 -6.99
CA GLU A 1 40.23 -12.57 -6.20
C GLU A 1 39.82 -11.15 -5.91
N GLN A 2 38.64 -10.69 -6.32
CA GLN A 2 37.97 -9.45 -5.87
C GLN A 2 36.86 -9.11 -6.87
N GLY A 3 35.70 -9.74 -6.70
CA GLY A 3 34.47 -9.41 -7.44
C GLY A 3 33.26 -9.48 -6.54
N LYS A 4 33.46 -9.36 -5.22
CA LYS A 4 32.41 -9.41 -4.22
C LYS A 4 32.13 -8.00 -3.72
N CYS A 5 30.89 -7.56 -3.90
CA CYS A 5 30.34 -6.35 -3.32
C CYS A 5 30.06 -6.58 -1.83
N SER A 6 30.32 -5.58 -1.00
CA SER A 6 29.93 -5.57 0.42
C SER A 6 28.66 -4.77 0.67
N GLU A 7 28.30 -3.88 -0.26
CA GLU A 7 27.12 -3.04 -0.24
C GLU A 7 26.63 -2.84 -1.68
N CYS A 8 25.32 -2.82 -1.87
CA CYS A 8 24.68 -2.61 -3.16
C CYS A 8 23.92 -1.29 -3.17
N GLU A 9 23.82 -0.67 -4.36
CA GLU A 9 23.00 0.52 -4.53
C GLU A 9 21.51 0.24 -4.31
N LYS A 10 20.71 1.31 -4.12
CA LYS A 10 19.27 1.17 -3.95
C LYS A 10 18.65 0.46 -5.16
N GLY A 11 17.83 -0.57 -4.88
CA GLY A 11 17.23 -1.41 -5.91
C GLY A 11 18.07 -2.63 -6.29
N PHE A 12 19.26 -2.79 -5.72
CA PHE A 12 20.10 -3.98 -5.86
C PHE A 12 20.34 -4.62 -4.49
N GLY A 13 20.40 -5.96 -4.48
CA GLY A 13 20.67 -6.77 -3.29
C GLY A 13 21.84 -7.69 -3.51
N LEU A 14 22.46 -8.11 -2.42
CA LEU A 14 23.54 -9.08 -2.43
C LEU A 14 23.06 -10.48 -2.79
N THR A 15 23.77 -11.15 -3.69
CA THR A 15 23.65 -12.59 -3.95
C THR A 15 24.56 -13.38 -3.01
N GLU A 16 24.33 -14.69 -2.87
CA GLU A 16 25.25 -15.56 -2.11
C GLU A 16 26.68 -15.56 -2.68
N GLY A 17 26.83 -15.27 -3.98
CA GLY A 17 28.13 -15.10 -4.64
C GLY A 17 28.84 -13.79 -4.29
N GLY A 18 28.18 -12.88 -3.58
CA GLY A 18 28.67 -11.53 -3.29
C GLY A 18 28.49 -10.56 -4.46
N LEU A 19 27.62 -10.85 -5.43
CA LEU A 19 27.33 -9.93 -6.54
C LEU A 19 26.12 -9.05 -6.18
N CYS A 20 26.03 -7.87 -6.77
CA CYS A 20 24.84 -7.03 -6.69
C CYS A 20 23.94 -7.29 -7.89
N GLU A 21 22.75 -7.81 -7.64
CA GLU A 21 21.72 -8.01 -8.65
C GLU A 21 20.45 -7.26 -8.28
N ALA A 22 19.60 -6.98 -9.27
CA ALA A 22 18.37 -6.27 -9.04
C ALA A 22 17.51 -7.01 -8.01
N CYS A 23 16.88 -6.26 -7.10
CA CYS A 23 15.95 -6.82 -6.14
C CYS A 23 14.81 -7.58 -6.84
N GLY A 24 14.22 -8.53 -6.12
CA GLY A 24 13.03 -9.24 -6.60
C GLY A 24 11.89 -8.30 -7.04
N LEU A 25 10.99 -8.84 -7.86
CA LEU A 25 9.86 -8.08 -8.43
C LEU A 25 9.08 -7.29 -7.37
N PHE A 26 8.74 -6.06 -7.71
CA PHE A 26 7.97 -5.11 -6.87
C PHE A 26 8.65 -4.75 -5.54
N CYS A 27 9.94 -5.04 -5.40
CA CYS A 27 10.75 -4.61 -4.28
C CYS A 27 11.33 -3.21 -4.54
N ALA A 28 11.17 -2.29 -3.60
CA ALA A 28 11.79 -0.97 -3.63
C ALA A 28 13.18 -0.97 -2.97
N ARG A 29 13.38 -1.81 -1.94
CA ARG A 29 14.67 -1.98 -1.26
C ARG A 29 14.81 -3.39 -0.69
N CYS A 30 15.91 -4.06 -1.05
CA CYS A 30 16.28 -5.36 -0.52
C CYS A 30 17.71 -5.32 0.04
N GLY A 31 17.99 -6.14 1.05
CA GLY A 31 19.36 -6.35 1.54
C GLY A 31 20.05 -7.49 0.77
N SER A 32 19.29 -8.55 0.50
CA SER A 32 19.68 -9.64 -0.40
C SER A 32 18.64 -9.79 -1.51
N ILE A 33 19.00 -10.43 -2.61
CA ILE A 33 18.07 -10.64 -3.74
C ILE A 33 16.78 -11.38 -3.34
N SER A 34 16.84 -12.15 -2.24
CA SER A 34 15.76 -12.98 -1.71
C SER A 34 15.05 -12.38 -0.49
N ASP A 35 15.55 -11.24 0.04
CA ASP A 35 14.99 -10.58 1.21
C ASP A 35 14.68 -9.11 0.95
N CYS A 36 13.45 -8.88 0.50
CA CYS A 36 12.92 -7.55 0.32
C CYS A 36 12.44 -6.94 1.63
N SER A 37 13.15 -5.90 2.07
CA SER A 37 12.82 -5.11 3.27
C SER A 37 11.71 -4.07 3.03
N VAL A 38 11.61 -3.52 1.82
CA VAL A 38 10.63 -2.48 1.47
C VAL A 38 10.05 -2.77 0.10
N CYS A 39 8.74 -2.97 0.05
CA CYS A 39 7.99 -3.16 -1.17
C CYS A 39 7.55 -1.84 -1.79
N GLN A 40 7.26 -1.86 -3.09
CA GLN A 40 6.62 -0.74 -3.77
C GLN A 40 5.22 -0.49 -3.21
N ALA A 41 4.69 0.73 -3.38
CA ALA A 41 3.34 1.07 -2.92
C ALA A 41 2.30 0.11 -3.54
N GLY A 42 1.36 -0.36 -2.72
CA GLY A 42 0.38 -1.39 -3.13
C GLY A 42 0.89 -2.84 -3.03
N TYR A 43 2.09 -3.05 -2.49
CA TYR A 43 2.65 -4.37 -2.21
C TYR A 43 3.11 -4.48 -0.76
N VAL A 44 3.01 -5.68 -0.19
CA VAL A 44 3.43 -6.00 1.18
C VAL A 44 4.47 -7.11 1.18
N ALA A 45 5.46 -7.01 2.08
CA ALA A 45 6.51 -7.99 2.24
C ALA A 45 5.98 -9.22 3.00
N VAL A 46 5.90 -10.37 2.33
CA VAL A 46 5.55 -11.67 2.92
C VAL A 46 6.66 -12.66 2.63
N LYS A 47 7.37 -13.07 3.69
CA LYS A 47 8.52 -14.01 3.62
C LYS A 47 9.61 -13.52 2.65
N GLY A 48 10.03 -12.26 2.78
CA GLY A 48 11.10 -11.66 1.96
C GLY A 48 10.70 -11.34 0.52
N ARG A 49 9.44 -11.57 0.12
CA ARG A 49 8.93 -11.25 -1.23
C ARG A 49 7.76 -10.29 -1.15
N CYS A 50 7.65 -9.43 -2.16
CA CYS A 50 6.55 -8.49 -2.28
C CYS A 50 5.36 -9.13 -2.96
N TRP A 51 4.21 -9.06 -2.30
CA TRP A 51 2.93 -9.54 -2.82
C TRP A 51 1.96 -8.38 -2.93
N GLY A 52 1.16 -8.37 -3.99
CA GLY A 52 0.16 -7.32 -4.20
C GLY A 52 -0.89 -7.32 -3.09
N CYS A 53 -1.29 -6.12 -2.69
CA CYS A 53 -2.50 -5.91 -1.90
C CYS A 53 -3.76 -6.29 -2.71
N ALA A 54 -4.92 -6.30 -2.06
CA ALA A 54 -6.20 -6.39 -2.77
C ALA A 54 -6.37 -5.23 -3.75
N ASP A 55 -7.21 -5.43 -4.77
CA ASP A 55 -7.55 -4.36 -5.71
C ASP A 55 -8.09 -3.12 -5.00
N ARG A 56 -7.71 -1.94 -5.49
CA ARG A 56 -8.18 -0.64 -4.98
C ARG A 56 -7.83 -0.40 -3.52
N CYS A 57 -6.78 -1.06 -3.05
CA CYS A 57 -6.22 -0.89 -1.72
C CYS A 57 -5.13 0.18 -1.69
N SER A 58 -5.20 1.06 -0.69
CA SER A 58 -4.17 2.05 -0.37
C SER A 58 -3.05 1.45 0.48
N SER A 59 -3.36 0.53 1.41
CA SER A 59 -2.37 -0.13 2.28
C SER A 59 -2.85 -1.51 2.73
N CYS A 60 -1.94 -2.48 2.76
CA CYS A 60 -2.20 -3.84 3.25
C CYS A 60 -1.09 -4.37 4.19
N ASP A 61 -0.42 -3.46 4.90
CA ASP A 61 0.71 -3.77 5.76
C ASP A 61 0.33 -4.69 6.94
N VAL A 62 -0.91 -4.63 7.39
CA VAL A 62 -1.45 -5.43 8.51
C VAL A 62 -2.27 -6.61 8.00
N ALA A 63 -3.16 -6.41 7.04
CA ALA A 63 -4.00 -7.49 6.51
C ALA A 63 -3.22 -8.51 5.68
N GLY A 64 -2.13 -8.07 5.04
CA GLY A 64 -1.23 -8.89 4.23
C GLY A 64 -1.67 -9.04 2.78
N TYR A 65 -1.10 -10.05 2.12
CA TYR A 65 -1.28 -10.27 0.68
C TYR A 65 -2.74 -10.47 0.29
N ALA A 66 -3.12 -9.95 -0.89
CA ALA A 66 -4.47 -10.06 -1.47
C ALA A 66 -5.59 -9.53 -0.55
N ARG A 67 -5.24 -8.71 0.44
CA ARG A 67 -6.15 -8.11 1.41
C ARG A 67 -5.88 -6.62 1.52
N CYS A 68 -6.69 -5.94 2.30
CA CYS A 68 -6.59 -4.51 2.50
C CYS A 68 -6.90 -4.09 3.93
N ASP A 69 -6.16 -3.08 4.38
CA ASP A 69 -6.41 -2.35 5.63
C ASP A 69 -7.11 -1.02 5.37
N LEU A 70 -6.71 -0.33 4.29
CA LEU A 70 -7.27 0.97 3.92
C LEU A 70 -7.53 1.03 2.43
N CYS A 71 -8.77 1.30 2.05
CA CYS A 71 -9.17 1.44 0.66
C CYS A 71 -8.83 2.82 0.10
N LEU A 72 -8.66 2.89 -1.22
CA LEU A 72 -8.60 4.16 -1.94
C LEU A 72 -9.94 4.91 -1.85
N ASP A 73 -9.89 6.22 -2.04
CA ASP A 73 -11.09 7.07 -2.04
C ASP A 73 -12.16 6.53 -3.01
N GLY A 74 -13.41 6.46 -2.54
CA GLY A 74 -14.54 5.91 -3.30
C GLY A 74 -14.74 4.39 -3.17
N PHE A 75 -13.97 3.72 -2.31
CA PHE A 75 -14.12 2.30 -2.00
C PHE A 75 -14.32 2.08 -0.50
N LEU A 76 -15.14 1.09 -0.14
CA LEU A 76 -15.34 0.68 1.26
C LEU A 76 -14.63 -0.62 1.55
N LEU A 77 -14.02 -0.68 2.75
CA LEU A 77 -13.41 -1.90 3.26
C LEU A 77 -14.51 -2.88 3.72
N GLN A 78 -14.68 -3.96 2.98
CA GLN A 78 -15.58 -5.06 3.32
C GLN A 78 -14.80 -6.36 3.29
N ASN A 79 -14.77 -7.06 4.43
CA ASN A 79 -14.09 -8.36 4.56
C ASN A 79 -12.65 -8.34 4.03
N GLN A 80 -11.87 -7.31 4.39
CA GLN A 80 -10.49 -7.08 3.94
C GLN A 80 -10.33 -6.90 2.41
N THR A 81 -11.40 -6.55 1.71
CA THR A 81 -11.39 -6.21 0.29
C THR A 81 -12.07 -4.87 0.05
N CYS A 82 -11.67 -4.16 -1.00
CA CYS A 82 -12.21 -2.85 -1.32
C CYS A 82 -13.29 -2.96 -2.37
N THR A 83 -14.54 -2.78 -1.95
CA THR A 83 -15.68 -2.80 -2.87
C THR A 83 -16.03 -1.37 -3.28
N PRO A 84 -16.33 -1.12 -4.57
CA PRO A 84 -16.79 0.19 -4.98
C PRO A 84 -18.08 0.48 -4.22
N THR A 85 -18.14 1.64 -3.58
CA THR A 85 -19.44 2.14 -3.15
C THR A 85 -20.26 2.32 -4.40
N ALA A 86 -21.34 1.54 -4.54
CA ALA A 86 -22.41 1.87 -5.45
C ALA A 86 -23.09 3.13 -4.91
N THR A 87 -22.40 4.27 -4.96
CA THR A 87 -23.05 5.56 -4.99
C THR A 87 -23.82 5.54 -6.29
N ARG A 88 -25.09 5.11 -6.22
CA ARG A 88 -26.11 5.57 -7.15
C ARG A 88 -25.86 7.07 -7.28
N LYS A 89 -25.69 7.56 -8.50
CA LYS A 89 -25.46 8.97 -8.85
C LYS A 89 -26.32 9.91 -7.99
N ASN A 90 -25.81 10.30 -6.83
CA ASN A 90 -26.19 11.36 -5.92
C ASN A 90 -25.54 11.05 -4.57
N GLU A 91 -24.32 11.55 -4.39
CA GLU A 91 -23.96 12.36 -3.21
C GLU A 91 -22.52 12.82 -3.41
N MET A 92 -22.43 13.99 -4.03
CA MET A 92 -21.38 14.96 -3.76
C MET A 92 -21.42 15.30 -2.27
N TYR A 93 -20.25 15.56 -1.68
CA TYR A 93 -19.95 15.93 -0.30
C TYR A 93 -19.39 14.82 0.59
N SER A 94 -18.09 14.60 0.42
CA SER A 94 -17.08 14.97 1.42
C SER A 94 -17.53 14.93 2.88
N ASN A 95 -16.85 14.07 3.66
CA ASN A 95 -16.77 14.15 5.11
C ASN A 95 -16.63 15.61 5.60
N ALA A 96 -17.68 16.15 6.20
CA ALA A 96 -17.63 17.34 7.04
C ALA A 96 -18.34 17.02 8.36
N PRO A 97 -17.76 17.36 9.53
CA PRO A 97 -18.30 16.93 10.80
C PRO A 97 -19.65 17.61 11.06
N ALA A 98 -20.54 16.87 11.73
CA ALA A 98 -21.89 17.29 12.09
C ALA A 98 -21.92 18.71 12.71
N ALA A 99 -22.34 19.70 11.93
CA ALA A 99 -22.68 21.03 12.43
C ALA A 99 -24.19 21.11 12.64
N LEU A 100 -24.57 21.30 13.91
CA LEU A 100 -25.94 21.48 14.41
C LEU A 100 -26.72 22.57 13.62
N PRO A 101 -28.04 22.44 13.44
CA PRO A 101 -28.83 23.44 12.73
C PRO A 101 -28.92 24.74 13.53
N LYS A 102 -28.29 25.81 13.04
CA LYS A 102 -28.53 27.17 13.54
C LYS A 102 -29.88 27.66 13.01
N LYS A 103 -30.78 28.00 13.94
CA LYS A 103 -32.12 28.55 13.66
C LYS A 103 -32.01 29.88 12.89
N PRO A 104 -32.88 30.15 11.90
CA PRO A 104 -32.91 31.45 11.23
C PRO A 104 -33.48 32.54 12.15
N SER A 105 -32.79 33.67 12.22
CA SER A 105 -33.19 34.87 12.97
C SER A 105 -33.88 35.85 12.02
N TRP A 106 -35.17 35.66 11.75
CA TRP A 106 -35.99 36.73 11.14
C TRP A 106 -37.43 36.82 11.68
N GLU A 107 -37.80 36.08 12.73
CA GLU A 107 -39.02 36.40 13.47
C GLU A 107 -38.76 37.59 14.41
N ARG A 108 -38.90 38.80 13.88
CA ARG A 108 -39.31 39.99 14.63
C ARG A 108 -39.95 41.03 13.72
#